data_AF-A0A668VMZ3-F1
#
_entry.id   AF-A0A668VMZ3-F1
#
_cell.length_a   1.000
_cell.length_b   1.000
_cell.length_c   1.000
_cell.angle_alpha   90.00
_cell.angle_beta   90.00
_cell.angle_gamma   90.00
#
_symmetry.space_group_name_H-M   'P 1'
#
loop_
_entity.id
_entity.type
_entity.pdbx_description
1 polymer ?
#
loop_
_entity_poly.entity_id
_entity_poly.type
_entity_poly.pdbx_seq_one_letter_code
_entity_poly.pdbx_strand_id
1 'polypeptide(L)'
;MAQNIPYLGPINGGLREGTSIYIQGTIPKHITRFFINLICGESESSDIALHFNPRFDGWDKVVFNTCQNGSWGSEDKIHKMPFRKGEHFEMVIIVTLQGYEIKVNGNDFHTFQHRIPMEQVRGLQIAGDVSIQTINFIGVRPQLCESSALMLRPVPYSNNIPGGMFPKRTIVIRGMVPYGADRLSINFLVSRSRDIAFHMNPRLREGIVVRNSMIGGNWGQEEREMSMNPFMEGQYFDMSIRCGNQRFKVFVNGQHLFDFFHRWQSFNEIDMLEIEGDVSDISIR
;
A
#
# COMPACT_ATOMS: atom_id res chain seq x y z
N MET A 1 9.35 4.75 -9.31
CA MET A 1 9.68 6.17 -9.61
C MET A 1 9.77 6.91 -8.29
N ALA A 2 10.63 7.92 -8.17
CA ALA A 2 10.74 8.71 -6.94
C ALA A 2 9.44 9.46 -6.63
N GLN A 3 9.11 9.60 -5.35
CA GLN A 3 8.00 10.41 -4.86
C GLN A 3 8.35 11.89 -4.97
N ASN A 4 7.36 12.73 -5.25
CA ASN A 4 7.53 14.18 -5.20
C ASN A 4 7.65 14.64 -3.74
N ILE A 5 8.62 15.53 -3.46
CA ILE A 5 8.83 16.14 -2.15
C ILE A 5 8.55 17.65 -2.26
N PRO A 6 7.70 18.24 -1.40
CA PRO A 6 7.05 17.64 -0.23
C PRO A 6 6.01 16.58 -0.60
N TYR A 7 6.00 15.48 0.16
CA TYR A 7 5.00 14.43 0.07
C TYR A 7 3.96 14.64 1.17
N LEU A 8 2.69 14.55 0.81
CA LEU A 8 1.57 14.46 1.72
C LEU A 8 0.65 13.33 1.21
N GLY A 9 0.47 12.29 2.02
CA GLY A 9 -0.32 11.13 1.62
C GLY A 9 -1.12 10.55 2.79
N PRO A 10 -2.31 9.98 2.51
CA PRO A 10 -3.15 9.39 3.54
C PRO A 10 -2.58 8.05 4.02
N ILE A 11 -2.77 7.78 5.30
CA ILE A 11 -2.62 6.45 5.92
C ILE A 11 -4.00 5.82 5.98
N ASN A 12 -4.42 5.23 4.86
CA ASN A 12 -5.76 4.69 4.67
C ASN A 12 -6.02 3.55 5.65
N GLY A 13 -6.77 3.83 6.71
CA GLY A 13 -7.06 2.87 7.77
C GLY A 13 -6.54 3.22 9.15
N GLY A 14 -5.74 4.28 9.25
CA GLY A 14 -5.14 4.71 10.50
C GLY A 14 -4.07 3.75 11.02
N LEU A 15 -3.41 4.15 12.08
CA LEU A 15 -2.40 3.31 12.73
C LEU A 15 -3.04 2.43 13.80
N ARG A 16 -2.48 1.24 13.97
CA ARG A 16 -2.74 0.34 15.10
C ARG A 16 -1.44 -0.33 15.51
N GLU A 17 -1.46 -1.03 16.64
CA GLU A 17 -0.35 -1.90 17.02
C GLU A 17 0.00 -2.88 15.88
N GLY A 18 1.30 -3.03 15.61
CA GLY A 18 1.86 -3.86 14.57
C GLY A 18 1.88 -3.21 13.18
N THR A 19 1.25 -2.04 12.98
CA THR A 19 1.41 -1.28 11.74
C THR A 19 2.87 -0.88 11.56
N SER A 20 3.41 -1.03 10.36
CA SER A 20 4.76 -0.57 10.01
C SER A 20 4.73 0.34 8.79
N ILE A 21 5.48 1.44 8.84
CA ILE A 21 5.70 2.36 7.71
C ILE A 21 7.12 2.15 7.23
N TYR A 22 7.27 1.60 6.04
CA TYR A 22 8.56 1.32 5.41
C TYR A 22 8.88 2.39 4.37
N ILE A 23 10.07 2.99 4.46
CA ILE A 23 10.49 4.12 3.64
C ILE A 23 11.89 3.84 3.10
N GLN A 24 12.06 3.92 1.78
CA GLN A 24 13.37 3.93 1.13
C GLN A 24 13.64 5.30 0.53
N GLY A 25 14.86 5.79 0.76
CA GLY A 25 15.27 7.12 0.35
C GLY A 25 16.76 7.22 0.01
N THR A 26 17.16 8.42 -0.42
CA THR A 26 18.55 8.85 -0.51
C THR A 26 18.69 10.20 0.18
N ILE A 27 19.78 10.34 0.93
CA ILE A 27 20.16 11.60 1.56
C ILE A 27 21.00 12.42 0.57
N PRO A 28 20.58 13.63 0.17
CA PRO A 28 21.38 14.48 -0.69
C PRO A 28 22.74 14.84 -0.06
N LYS A 29 23.78 15.02 -0.88
CA LYS A 29 25.11 15.45 -0.38
C LYS A 29 25.08 16.80 0.32
N HIS A 30 24.21 17.70 -0.13
CA HIS A 30 24.06 19.07 0.37
C HIS A 30 22.87 19.22 1.32
N ILE A 31 22.59 18.19 2.12
CA ILE A 31 21.52 18.22 3.11
C ILE A 31 21.79 19.19 4.27
N THR A 32 20.77 19.95 4.65
CA THR A 32 20.65 20.62 5.94
C THR A 32 19.77 19.81 6.89
N ARG A 33 18.53 19.51 6.47
CA ARG A 33 17.56 18.74 7.27
C ARG A 33 16.39 18.25 6.44
N PHE A 34 15.73 17.20 6.92
CA PHE A 34 14.43 16.76 6.42
C PHE A 34 13.57 16.31 7.58
N PHE A 35 12.27 16.15 7.37
CA PHE A 35 11.40 15.59 8.39
C PHE A 35 10.40 14.59 7.81
N ILE A 36 9.94 13.71 8.70
CA ILE A 36 8.83 12.80 8.49
C ILE A 36 7.84 13.06 9.63
N ASN A 37 6.62 13.44 9.29
CA ASN A 37 5.55 13.67 10.25
C ASN A 37 4.47 12.60 10.09
N LEU A 38 3.99 12.09 11.23
CA LEU A 38 2.72 11.39 11.33
C LEU A 38 1.67 12.38 11.84
N ILE A 39 0.70 12.72 11.00
CA ILE A 39 -0.27 13.80 11.26
C ILE A 39 -1.68 13.24 11.51
N CYS A 40 -2.45 13.92 12.36
CA CYS A 40 -3.77 13.49 12.83
C CYS A 40 -4.93 13.82 11.87
N GLY A 41 -4.64 14.40 10.71
CA GLY A 41 -5.64 14.80 9.73
C GLY A 41 -5.04 14.95 8.34
N GLU A 42 -5.86 15.35 7.37
CA GLU A 42 -5.44 15.51 5.97
C GLU A 42 -4.97 16.95 5.64
N SER A 43 -5.05 17.87 6.61
CA SER A 43 -4.53 19.23 6.49
C SER A 43 -3.09 19.32 7.00
N GLU A 44 -2.27 20.19 6.40
CA GLU A 44 -0.93 20.54 6.91
C GLU A 44 -0.97 21.21 8.28
N SER A 45 -2.13 21.74 8.69
CA SER A 45 -2.34 22.34 10.01
C SER A 45 -2.78 21.34 11.08
N SER A 46 -2.87 20.04 10.75
CA SER A 46 -3.27 19.02 11.71
C SER A 46 -2.19 18.81 12.77
N ASP A 47 -2.61 18.34 13.95
CA ASP A 47 -1.68 17.90 14.99
C ASP A 47 -0.67 16.88 14.44
N ILE A 48 0.57 16.96 14.93
CA ILE A 48 1.67 16.08 14.56
C ILE A 48 1.92 15.14 15.73
N ALA A 49 1.49 13.88 15.61
CA ALA A 49 1.70 12.86 16.63
C ALA A 49 3.18 12.48 16.79
N LEU A 50 3.88 12.35 15.67
CA LEU A 50 5.32 12.12 15.60
C LEU A 50 5.94 13.08 14.60
N HIS A 51 6.88 13.90 15.04
CA HIS A 51 7.80 14.66 14.20
C HIS A 51 9.17 14.01 14.30
N PHE A 52 9.65 13.38 13.22
CA PHE A 52 10.99 12.83 13.11
C PHE A 52 11.84 13.75 12.24
N ASN A 53 12.86 14.41 12.79
CA ASN A 53 13.59 15.46 12.08
C ASN A 53 15.12 15.34 12.24
N PRO A 54 15.77 14.61 11.31
CA PRO A 54 17.23 14.60 11.20
C PRO A 54 17.76 15.96 10.76
N ARG A 55 18.72 16.49 11.51
CA ARG A 55 19.39 17.76 11.25
C ARG A 55 20.89 17.54 11.13
N PHE A 56 21.46 17.98 10.02
CA PHE A 56 22.89 17.97 9.72
C PHE A 56 23.51 19.37 9.91
N ASP A 57 22.90 20.17 10.80
CA ASP A 57 23.32 21.51 11.16
C ASP A 57 23.87 21.56 12.59
N GLY A 58 24.95 22.32 12.77
CA GLY A 58 25.66 22.41 14.05
C GLY A 58 26.19 21.04 14.50
N TRP A 59 25.68 20.55 15.64
CA TRP A 59 25.87 19.16 16.04
C TRP A 59 24.75 18.29 15.47
N ASP A 60 25.15 17.37 14.59
CA ASP A 60 24.26 16.39 13.96
C ASP A 60 23.42 15.65 15.01
N LYS A 61 22.11 15.65 14.80
CA LYS A 61 21.12 15.12 15.74
C LYS A 61 19.83 14.77 15.03
N VAL A 62 19.07 13.85 15.61
CA VAL A 62 17.67 13.63 15.24
C VAL A 62 16.80 14.16 16.36
N VAL A 63 15.87 15.05 16.01
CA VAL A 63 14.89 15.60 16.94
C VAL A 63 13.57 14.87 16.76
N PHE A 64 13.00 14.43 17.89
CA PHE A 64 11.65 13.90 17.95
C PHE A 64 10.77 14.83 18.77
N ASN A 65 9.53 15.04 18.33
CA ASN A 65 8.55 15.80 19.10
C ASN A 65 7.11 15.50 18.65
N THR A 66 6.16 16.13 19.34
CA THR A 66 4.74 16.19 19.00
C THR A 66 4.34 17.67 18.93
N CYS A 67 3.49 18.03 17.97
CA CYS A 67 2.87 19.35 17.90
C CYS A 67 1.36 19.18 18.07
N GLN A 68 0.80 19.76 19.13
CA GLN A 68 -0.63 19.66 19.43
C GLN A 68 -1.22 21.07 19.60
N ASN A 69 -2.35 21.34 18.94
CA ASN A 69 -2.98 22.66 18.92
C ASN A 69 -1.99 23.78 18.52
N GLY A 70 -1.14 23.49 17.53
CA GLY A 70 -0.12 24.42 17.03
C GLY A 70 1.07 24.66 17.98
N SER A 71 1.18 23.93 19.09
CA SER A 71 2.26 24.07 20.07
C SER A 71 3.15 22.82 20.12
N TRP A 72 4.46 23.01 20.05
CA TRP A 72 5.44 21.94 20.18
C TRP A 72 5.62 21.53 21.66
N GLY A 73 5.70 20.22 21.90
CA GLY A 73 6.03 19.66 23.21
C GLY A 73 7.54 19.67 23.52
N SER A 74 7.94 18.83 24.49
CA SER A 74 9.36 18.63 24.82
C SER A 74 10.11 17.86 23.74
N GLU A 75 11.27 18.35 23.29
CA GLU A 75 12.08 17.68 22.28
C GLU A 75 12.86 16.50 22.88
N ASP A 76 12.82 15.33 22.22
CA ASP A 76 13.80 14.27 22.45
C ASP A 76 14.94 14.46 21.43
N LYS A 77 16.15 14.74 21.91
CA LYS A 77 17.33 15.04 21.09
C LYS A 77 18.32 13.90 21.11
N ILE A 78 18.42 13.18 20.00
CA ILE A 78 19.32 12.05 19.86
C ILE A 78 20.56 12.49 19.07
N HIS A 79 21.71 12.61 19.76
CA HIS A 79 22.99 13.03 19.17
C HIS A 79 23.74 11.86 18.49
N LYS A 80 22.99 11.01 17.80
CA LYS A 80 23.46 9.94 16.94
C LYS A 80 22.77 10.11 15.60
N MET A 81 23.53 10.19 14.52
CA MET A 81 22.98 10.33 13.17
C MET A 81 22.94 8.96 12.48
N PRO A 82 21.74 8.40 12.20
CA PRO A 82 21.63 7.09 11.54
C PRO A 82 21.73 7.18 10.01
N PHE A 83 21.83 8.39 9.46
CA PHE A 83 21.87 8.70 8.04
C PHE A 83 23.24 9.21 7.61
N ARG A 84 23.60 9.02 6.33
CA ARG A 84 24.87 9.49 5.77
C ARG A 84 24.63 10.30 4.49
N LYS A 85 25.35 11.41 4.35
CA LYS A 85 25.23 12.32 3.21
C LYS A 85 25.61 11.58 1.92
N GLY A 86 24.73 11.62 0.91
CA GLY A 86 24.94 10.96 -0.38
C GLY A 86 24.63 9.47 -0.42
N GLU A 87 24.18 8.86 0.69
CA GLU A 87 23.89 7.43 0.76
C GLU A 87 22.38 7.12 0.72
N HIS A 88 22.06 5.89 0.33
CA HIS A 88 20.72 5.33 0.45
C HIS A 88 20.40 4.98 1.90
N PHE A 89 19.11 4.99 2.24
CA PHE A 89 18.64 4.49 3.51
C PHE A 89 17.37 3.65 3.35
N GLU A 90 17.20 2.74 4.30
CA GLU A 90 15.94 2.06 4.58
C GLU A 90 15.51 2.42 5.99
N MET A 91 14.25 2.81 6.16
CA MET A 91 13.69 3.17 7.45
C MET A 91 12.39 2.43 7.68
N VAL A 92 12.19 1.96 8.91
CA VAL A 92 10.92 1.38 9.37
C VAL A 92 10.47 2.10 10.62
N ILE A 93 9.24 2.59 10.61
CA ILE A 93 8.53 3.08 11.80
C ILE A 93 7.51 2.00 12.17
N ILE A 94 7.72 1.31 13.28
CA ILE A 94 6.85 0.26 13.80
C ILE A 94 5.99 0.87 14.90
N VAL A 95 4.67 0.71 14.79
CA VAL A 95 3.71 1.19 15.76
C VAL A 95 3.49 0.10 16.80
N THR A 96 3.83 0.38 18.05
CA THR A 96 3.59 -0.52 19.20
C THR A 96 2.60 0.14 20.17
N LEU A 97 2.16 -0.58 21.21
CA LEU A 97 1.35 0.04 22.27
C LEU A 97 2.08 1.13 23.04
N GLN A 98 3.41 1.07 23.09
CA GLN A 98 4.23 2.02 23.85
C GLN A 98 4.51 3.29 23.03
N GLY A 99 4.80 3.12 21.74
CA GLY A 99 5.20 4.24 20.91
C GLY A 99 5.47 3.86 19.47
N TYR A 100 6.28 4.70 18.84
CA TYR A 100 6.85 4.44 17.53
C TYR A 100 8.27 3.94 17.72
N GLU A 101 8.56 2.71 17.30
CA GLU A 101 9.93 2.19 17.23
C GLU A 101 10.51 2.50 15.85
N ILE A 102 11.65 3.18 15.83
CA ILE A 102 12.34 3.59 14.61
C ILE A 102 13.56 2.71 14.41
N LYS A 103 13.63 2.09 13.23
CA LYS A 103 14.81 1.39 12.72
C LYS A 103 15.32 2.05 11.45
N VAL A 104 16.63 2.15 11.31
CA VAL A 104 17.28 2.68 10.11
C VAL A 104 18.40 1.74 9.69
N ASN A 105 18.41 1.34 8.42
CA ASN A 105 19.36 0.39 7.84
C ASN A 105 19.48 -0.90 8.66
N GLY A 106 18.33 -1.47 9.06
CA GLY A 106 18.23 -2.69 9.87
C GLY A 106 18.60 -2.55 11.35
N ASN A 107 19.05 -1.36 11.80
CA ASN A 107 19.48 -1.13 13.18
C ASN A 107 18.43 -0.36 13.97
N ASP A 108 18.24 -0.74 15.24
CA ASP A 108 17.40 0.02 16.17
C ASP A 108 17.99 1.41 16.41
N PHE A 109 17.15 2.43 16.29
CA PHE A 109 17.56 3.81 16.46
C PHE A 109 16.97 4.45 17.72
N HIS A 110 15.64 4.48 17.83
CA HIS A 110 14.96 5.12 18.95
C HIS A 110 13.50 4.68 19.05
N THR A 111 12.93 4.71 20.25
CA THR A 111 11.50 4.52 20.49
C THR A 111 10.91 5.81 21.04
N PHE A 112 10.04 6.47 20.26
CA PHE A 112 9.35 7.67 20.69
C PHE A 112 7.99 7.30 21.27
N GLN A 113 7.79 7.55 22.56
CA GLN A 113 6.55 7.19 23.28
C GLN A 113 5.35 7.99 22.74
N HIS A 114 4.18 7.35 22.68
CA HIS A 114 2.96 8.02 22.21
C HIS A 114 2.61 9.20 23.13
N ARG A 115 2.46 10.39 22.54
CA ARG A 115 1.92 11.59 23.21
C ARG A 115 0.53 11.95 22.72
N ILE A 116 0.16 11.46 21.54
CA ILE A 116 -1.18 11.48 20.96
C ILE A 116 -1.54 10.02 20.68
N PRO A 117 -2.80 9.58 20.92
CA PRO A 117 -3.23 8.22 20.57
C PRO A 117 -2.96 7.91 19.09
N MET A 118 -2.33 6.77 18.82
CA MET A 118 -1.97 6.35 17.45
C MET A 118 -3.18 6.27 16.51
N GLU A 119 -4.36 6.00 17.07
CA GLU A 119 -5.64 5.90 16.37
C GLU A 119 -6.10 7.25 15.81
N GLN A 120 -5.47 8.37 16.16
CA GLN A 120 -5.75 9.68 15.58
C GLN A 120 -4.92 9.94 14.31
N VAL A 121 -3.83 9.22 14.09
CA VAL A 121 -2.97 9.45 12.93
C VAL A 121 -3.66 9.03 11.62
N ARG A 122 -3.68 9.93 10.64
CA ARG A 122 -4.34 9.76 9.34
C ARG A 122 -3.44 10.07 8.15
N GLY A 123 -2.32 10.75 8.33
CA GLY A 123 -1.47 11.16 7.22
C GLY A 123 0.02 10.99 7.50
N LEU A 124 0.78 10.88 6.40
CA LEU A 124 2.22 10.92 6.36
C LEU A 124 2.64 12.16 5.57
N GLN A 125 3.48 13.00 6.17
CA GLN A 125 4.07 14.16 5.51
C GLN A 125 5.59 14.04 5.53
N ILE A 126 6.24 14.24 4.39
CA ILE A 126 7.69 14.21 4.26
C ILE A 126 8.15 15.46 3.51
N ALA A 127 9.05 16.24 4.09
CA ALA A 127 9.61 17.42 3.43
C ALA A 127 11.05 17.72 3.86
N GLY A 128 11.64 18.72 3.21
CA GLY A 128 13.04 19.09 3.35
C GLY A 128 13.95 18.32 2.40
N ASP A 129 15.24 18.29 2.72
CA ASP A 129 16.29 17.81 1.82
C ASP A 129 16.36 16.26 1.82
N VAL A 130 15.44 15.60 1.13
CA VAL A 130 15.42 14.13 1.01
C VAL A 130 14.86 13.71 -0.34
N SER A 131 15.36 12.59 -0.89
CA SER A 131 14.73 11.93 -2.02
C SER A 131 14.09 10.63 -1.52
N ILE A 132 12.81 10.41 -1.85
CA ILE A 132 12.07 9.21 -1.44
C ILE A 132 11.77 8.37 -2.67
N GLN A 133 12.16 7.09 -2.65
CA GLN A 133 11.83 6.16 -3.73
C GLN A 133 10.55 5.38 -3.43
N THR A 134 10.40 4.90 -2.19
CA THR A 134 9.32 3.97 -1.82
C THR A 134 8.73 4.35 -0.46
N ILE A 135 7.41 4.29 -0.36
CA ILE A 135 6.66 4.35 0.91
C ILE A 135 5.67 3.18 0.88
N ASN A 136 5.76 2.29 1.86
CA ASN A 136 4.84 1.17 2.02
C ASN A 136 4.24 1.17 3.42
N PHE A 137 2.94 0.93 3.51
CA PHE A 137 2.22 0.75 4.76
C PHE A 137 1.91 -0.73 4.95
N ILE A 138 2.47 -1.33 5.98
CA ILE A 138 2.33 -2.75 6.32
C ILE A 138 1.38 -2.85 7.52
N GLY A 139 0.37 -3.70 7.48
CA GLY A 139 -0.50 -3.91 8.64
C GLY A 139 -1.47 -2.77 8.97
N VAL A 140 -1.90 -1.97 7.98
CA VAL A 140 -3.01 -1.00 8.13
C VAL A 140 -4.33 -1.64 7.66
N ARG A 141 -5.48 -1.40 8.31
CA ARG A 141 -6.83 -1.83 7.85
C ARG A 141 -7.61 -0.56 7.54
N PRO A 142 -8.14 -0.32 6.33
CA PRO A 142 -9.08 0.75 6.06
C PRO A 142 -10.15 0.79 7.14
N GLN A 143 -10.43 1.98 7.69
CA GLN A 143 -11.59 2.19 8.53
C GLN A 143 -12.80 2.02 7.62
N LEU A 144 -13.38 0.82 7.62
CA LEU A 144 -14.70 0.60 7.08
C LEU A 144 -15.65 1.38 7.99
N CYS A 145 -16.25 2.46 7.49
CA CYS A 145 -17.42 3.02 8.16
C CYS A 145 -18.50 1.93 8.25
N GLU A 146 -19.41 2.00 9.22
CA GLU A 146 -20.45 0.96 9.41
C GLU A 146 -21.28 0.72 8.13
N SER A 147 -21.42 1.72 7.26
CA SER A 147 -22.03 1.58 5.94
C SER A 147 -21.14 0.84 4.91
N SER A 148 -19.82 0.87 5.06
CA SER A 148 -18.86 0.09 4.25
C SER A 148 -18.75 -1.37 4.72
N ALA A 149 -19.02 -1.67 5.99
CA ALA A 149 -19.06 -3.06 6.47
C ALA A 149 -20.15 -3.88 5.76
N LEU A 150 -21.27 -3.25 5.40
CA LEU A 150 -22.33 -3.86 4.58
C LEU A 150 -21.92 -4.09 3.11
N MET A 151 -20.82 -3.48 2.66
CA MET A 151 -20.29 -3.68 1.30
C MET A 151 -19.24 -4.78 1.21
N LEU A 152 -18.81 -5.33 2.36
CA LEU A 152 -17.90 -6.47 2.36
C LEU A 152 -18.57 -7.67 1.71
N ARG A 153 -17.81 -8.36 0.85
CA ARG A 153 -18.28 -9.58 0.22
C ARG A 153 -17.61 -10.79 0.86
N PRO A 154 -18.35 -11.88 1.10
CA PRO A 154 -17.75 -13.12 1.57
C PRO A 154 -16.82 -13.70 0.49
N VAL A 155 -15.79 -14.43 0.93
CA VAL A 155 -14.89 -15.20 0.06
C VAL A 155 -15.12 -16.69 0.36
N PRO A 156 -15.33 -17.55 -0.66
CA PRO A 156 -15.29 -17.24 -2.09
C PRO A 156 -16.45 -16.33 -2.54
N TYR A 157 -16.12 -15.37 -3.41
CA TYR A 157 -17.08 -14.48 -4.05
C TYR A 157 -17.33 -14.95 -5.47
N SER A 158 -18.59 -15.07 -5.88
CA SER A 158 -18.97 -15.34 -7.26
C SER A 158 -20.24 -14.57 -7.56
N ASN A 159 -20.19 -13.65 -8.53
CA ASN A 159 -21.37 -12.90 -8.94
C ASN A 159 -21.23 -12.32 -10.34
N ASN A 160 -22.37 -11.97 -10.94
CA ASN A 160 -22.43 -11.34 -12.24
C ASN A 160 -21.88 -9.91 -12.18
N ILE A 161 -21.24 -9.50 -13.28
CA ILE A 161 -20.87 -8.12 -13.57
C ILE A 161 -22.06 -7.50 -14.31
N PRO A 162 -22.83 -6.57 -13.70
CA PRO A 162 -24.00 -6.01 -14.36
C PRO A 162 -23.62 -5.28 -15.66
N GLY A 163 -24.20 -5.74 -16.77
CA GLY A 163 -23.90 -5.24 -18.12
C GLY A 163 -22.60 -5.78 -18.74
N GLY A 164 -21.92 -6.71 -18.07
CA GLY A 164 -20.68 -7.31 -18.54
C GLY A 164 -19.51 -6.34 -18.61
N MET A 165 -18.42 -6.81 -19.20
CA MET A 165 -17.23 -6.02 -19.48
C MET A 165 -17.37 -5.31 -20.83
N PHE A 166 -16.93 -4.06 -20.91
CA PHE A 166 -16.93 -3.27 -22.14
C PHE A 166 -15.78 -2.26 -22.09
N PRO A 167 -15.41 -1.62 -23.22
CA PRO A 167 -14.27 -0.72 -23.23
C PRO A 167 -14.43 0.41 -22.21
N LYS A 168 -13.37 0.68 -21.45
CA LYS A 168 -13.30 1.63 -20.33
C LYS A 168 -14.03 1.21 -19.06
N ARG A 169 -14.75 0.08 -19.02
CA ARG A 169 -15.27 -0.48 -17.76
C ARG A 169 -14.09 -0.78 -16.83
N THR A 170 -14.20 -0.37 -15.58
CA THR A 170 -13.20 -0.63 -14.54
C THR A 170 -13.90 -1.36 -13.40
N ILE A 171 -13.32 -2.47 -12.98
CA ILE A 171 -13.69 -3.13 -11.72
C ILE A 171 -12.62 -2.74 -10.69
N VAL A 172 -13.06 -2.21 -9.55
CA VAL A 172 -12.19 -1.89 -8.43
C VAL A 172 -12.41 -2.94 -7.34
N ILE A 173 -11.34 -3.58 -6.92
CA ILE A 173 -11.33 -4.58 -5.85
C ILE A 173 -10.39 -4.08 -4.78
N ARG A 174 -10.92 -3.87 -3.58
CA ARG A 174 -10.11 -3.63 -2.39
C ARG A 174 -10.22 -4.85 -1.50
N GLY A 175 -9.14 -5.23 -0.84
CA GLY A 175 -9.16 -6.35 0.11
C GLY A 175 -7.91 -6.38 0.96
N MET A 176 -7.93 -7.21 2.00
CA MET A 176 -6.78 -7.55 2.83
C MET A 176 -6.23 -8.90 2.40
N VAL A 177 -4.92 -9.00 2.35
CA VAL A 177 -4.19 -10.27 2.35
C VAL A 177 -3.92 -10.68 3.80
N PRO A 178 -4.46 -11.80 4.31
CA PRO A 178 -4.22 -12.24 5.68
C PRO A 178 -2.75 -12.64 5.95
N TYR A 179 -2.34 -12.64 7.21
CA TYR A 179 -1.06 -13.25 7.63
C TYR A 179 -1.07 -14.76 7.37
N GLY A 180 0.03 -15.30 6.85
CA GLY A 180 0.16 -16.72 6.51
C GLY A 180 -0.49 -17.14 5.20
N ALA A 181 -1.01 -16.18 4.42
CA ALA A 181 -1.61 -16.43 3.11
C ALA A 181 -0.65 -17.13 2.14
N ASP A 182 -1.13 -18.14 1.43
CA ASP A 182 -0.41 -18.84 0.38
C ASP A 182 -0.72 -18.23 -1.00
N ARG A 183 -2.01 -18.15 -1.35
CA ARG A 183 -2.44 -17.67 -2.66
C ARG A 183 -3.86 -17.14 -2.65
N LEU A 184 -4.15 -16.22 -3.55
CA LEU A 184 -5.51 -15.79 -3.88
C LEU A 184 -5.71 -15.78 -5.39
N SER A 185 -6.95 -15.74 -5.86
CA SER A 185 -7.25 -15.59 -7.27
C SER A 185 -8.41 -14.65 -7.55
N ILE A 186 -8.29 -13.90 -8.64
CA ILE A 186 -9.32 -13.04 -9.21
C ILE A 186 -9.54 -13.49 -10.65
N ASN A 187 -10.77 -13.88 -10.97
CA ASN A 187 -11.16 -14.42 -12.26
C ASN A 187 -12.24 -13.55 -12.89
N PHE A 188 -12.08 -13.25 -14.18
CA PHE A 188 -13.18 -12.83 -15.04
C PHE A 188 -13.56 -13.94 -15.99
N LEU A 189 -14.84 -14.30 -15.97
CA LEU A 189 -15.37 -15.45 -16.69
C LEU A 189 -16.46 -15.05 -17.67
N VAL A 190 -16.67 -15.94 -18.65
CA VAL A 190 -17.88 -16.02 -19.46
C VAL A 190 -18.82 -17.03 -18.77
N SER A 191 -19.87 -16.55 -18.10
CA SER A 191 -20.72 -17.35 -17.22
C SER A 191 -21.30 -18.60 -17.90
N ARG A 192 -21.72 -18.47 -19.17
CA ARG A 192 -22.35 -19.54 -19.96
C ARG A 192 -21.44 -20.72 -20.26
N SER A 193 -20.16 -20.47 -20.52
CA SER A 193 -19.19 -21.52 -20.89
C SER A 193 -18.28 -21.89 -19.73
N ARG A 194 -18.25 -21.06 -18.68
CA ARG A 194 -17.30 -21.15 -17.56
C ARG A 194 -15.84 -20.97 -17.97
N ASP A 195 -15.59 -20.45 -19.18
CA ASP A 195 -14.25 -20.07 -19.61
C ASP A 195 -13.75 -18.90 -18.77
N ILE A 196 -12.50 -18.99 -18.31
CA ILE A 196 -11.82 -17.93 -17.58
C ILE A 196 -11.05 -17.09 -18.58
N ALA A 197 -11.63 -15.96 -18.98
CA ALA A 197 -11.01 -15.03 -19.92
C ALA A 197 -9.77 -14.35 -19.32
N PHE A 198 -9.81 -14.05 -18.02
CA PHE A 198 -8.68 -13.50 -17.27
C PHE A 198 -8.61 -14.15 -15.89
N HIS A 199 -7.51 -14.86 -15.64
CA HIS A 199 -7.14 -15.39 -14.33
C HIS A 199 -5.94 -14.61 -13.82
N MET A 200 -6.03 -14.10 -12.60
CA MET A 200 -4.91 -13.53 -11.87
C MET A 200 -4.74 -14.26 -10.55
N ASN A 201 -3.52 -14.73 -10.28
CA ASN A 201 -3.20 -15.53 -9.10
C ASN A 201 -1.91 -15.05 -8.44
N PRO A 202 -2.00 -14.11 -7.47
CA PRO A 202 -0.91 -13.84 -6.55
C PRO A 202 -0.57 -15.10 -5.72
N ARG A 203 0.69 -15.53 -5.80
CA ARG A 203 1.27 -16.63 -5.02
C ARG A 203 2.31 -16.02 -4.09
N LEU A 204 1.90 -15.77 -2.85
CA LEU A 204 2.63 -14.89 -1.94
C LEU A 204 3.96 -15.50 -1.53
N ARG A 205 3.99 -16.81 -1.27
CA ARG A 205 5.22 -17.54 -0.88
C ARG A 205 6.28 -17.55 -1.96
N GLU A 206 5.84 -17.55 -3.22
CA GLU A 206 6.74 -17.50 -4.39
C GLU A 206 7.12 -16.05 -4.75
N GLY A 207 6.43 -15.05 -4.19
CA GLY A 207 6.65 -13.64 -4.53
C GLY A 207 6.23 -13.29 -5.95
N ILE A 208 5.37 -14.09 -6.60
CA ILE A 208 4.94 -13.89 -8.00
C ILE A 208 3.43 -13.68 -8.13
N VAL A 209 3.03 -13.09 -9.25
CA VAL A 209 1.64 -13.01 -9.71
C VAL A 209 1.52 -13.66 -11.09
N VAL A 210 0.86 -14.82 -11.13
CA VAL A 210 0.60 -15.56 -12.37
C VAL A 210 -0.66 -15.01 -13.03
N ARG A 211 -0.63 -14.82 -14.35
CA ARG A 211 -1.82 -14.54 -15.15
C ARG A 211 -1.99 -15.54 -16.27
N ASN A 212 -3.24 -15.91 -16.56
CA ASN A 212 -3.54 -16.85 -17.62
C ASN A 212 -5.00 -16.71 -18.09
N SER A 213 -5.40 -17.55 -19.04
CA SER A 213 -6.80 -17.82 -19.39
C SER A 213 -7.02 -19.33 -19.41
N MET A 214 -8.20 -19.78 -19.02
CA MET A 214 -8.66 -21.15 -19.21
C MET A 214 -9.78 -21.14 -20.24
N ILE A 215 -9.53 -21.69 -21.42
CA ILE A 215 -10.48 -21.68 -22.54
C ILE A 215 -10.71 -23.12 -23.00
N GLY A 216 -11.97 -23.54 -23.09
CA GLY A 216 -12.33 -24.92 -23.42
C GLY A 216 -11.76 -25.92 -22.42
N GLY A 217 -11.68 -25.54 -21.14
CA GLY A 217 -11.14 -26.37 -20.06
C GLY A 217 -9.61 -26.49 -20.01
N ASN A 218 -8.87 -25.79 -20.88
CA ASN A 218 -7.41 -25.86 -20.94
C ASN A 218 -6.78 -24.52 -20.54
N TRP A 219 -5.79 -24.57 -19.65
CA TRP A 219 -4.95 -23.42 -19.34
C TRP A 219 -4.03 -23.08 -20.51
N GLY A 220 -3.91 -21.79 -20.82
CA GLY A 220 -2.94 -21.30 -21.79
C GLY A 220 -1.52 -21.14 -21.21
N GLN A 221 -0.69 -20.37 -21.92
CA GLN A 221 0.65 -20.00 -21.44
C GLN A 221 0.56 -19.01 -20.28
N GLU A 222 1.25 -19.28 -19.18
CA GLU A 222 1.30 -18.33 -18.05
C GLU A 222 2.11 -17.08 -18.40
N GLU A 223 1.66 -15.93 -17.91
CA GLU A 223 2.43 -14.68 -17.87
C GLU A 223 2.82 -14.38 -16.43
N ARG A 224 4.12 -14.15 -16.18
CA ARG A 224 4.67 -13.96 -14.82
C ARG A 224 5.48 -12.68 -14.64
N GLU A 225 5.77 -11.97 -15.73
CA GLU A 225 6.61 -10.77 -15.68
C GLU A 225 5.89 -9.62 -14.97
N MET A 226 6.56 -8.96 -14.03
CA MET A 226 6.14 -7.71 -13.38
C MET A 226 7.36 -6.97 -12.84
N SER A 227 7.23 -5.66 -12.66
CA SER A 227 8.29 -4.82 -12.08
C SER A 227 8.41 -4.96 -10.55
N MET A 228 7.29 -5.24 -9.87
CA MET A 228 7.20 -5.39 -8.41
C MET A 228 5.95 -6.20 -8.05
N ASN A 229 6.00 -7.01 -6.98
CA ASN A 229 4.82 -7.67 -6.45
C ASN A 229 4.17 -6.82 -5.33
N PRO A 230 2.94 -6.31 -5.50
CA PRO A 230 2.29 -5.47 -4.50
C PRO A 230 1.47 -6.25 -3.46
N PHE A 231 1.43 -7.59 -3.54
CA PHE A 231 0.68 -8.43 -2.60
C PHE A 231 1.61 -8.98 -1.53
N MET A 232 1.45 -8.47 -0.31
CA MET A 232 2.16 -8.93 0.87
C MET A 232 1.17 -9.28 1.96
N GLU A 233 1.51 -10.28 2.76
CA GLU A 233 0.69 -10.66 3.92
C GLU A 233 0.50 -9.49 4.90
N GLY A 234 -0.68 -9.41 5.50
CA GLY A 234 -1.08 -8.32 6.38
C GLY A 234 -1.34 -6.98 5.68
N GLN A 235 -1.21 -6.88 4.36
CA GLN A 235 -1.45 -5.64 3.62
C GLN A 235 -2.83 -5.58 2.98
N TYR A 236 -3.34 -4.35 2.88
CA TYR A 236 -4.46 -4.07 1.99
C TYR A 236 -3.95 -3.71 0.61
N PHE A 237 -4.75 -4.08 -0.38
CA PHE A 237 -4.56 -3.62 -1.74
C PHE A 237 -5.79 -2.84 -2.21
N ASP A 238 -5.56 -1.79 -3.00
CA ASP A 238 -6.55 -1.15 -3.86
C ASP A 238 -6.20 -1.49 -5.31
N MET A 239 -6.94 -2.42 -5.91
CA MET A 239 -6.73 -2.86 -7.27
C MET A 239 -7.80 -2.29 -8.18
N SER A 240 -7.40 -1.82 -9.37
CA SER A 240 -8.32 -1.55 -10.46
C SER A 240 -7.94 -2.32 -11.72
N ILE A 241 -8.92 -2.97 -12.33
CA ILE A 241 -8.77 -3.71 -13.59
C ILE A 241 -9.63 -3.02 -14.63
N ARG A 242 -8.99 -2.32 -15.57
CA ARG A 242 -9.67 -1.58 -16.63
C ARG A 242 -9.68 -2.38 -17.93
N CYS A 243 -10.87 -2.60 -18.48
CA CYS A 243 -11.05 -3.21 -19.79
C CYS A 243 -10.72 -2.22 -20.91
N GLY A 244 -9.70 -2.52 -21.70
CA GLY A 244 -9.43 -1.85 -22.98
C GLY A 244 -9.98 -2.65 -24.15
N ASN A 245 -9.80 -2.14 -25.37
CA ASN A 245 -10.20 -2.83 -26.60
C ASN A 245 -9.36 -4.08 -26.90
N GLN A 246 -8.12 -4.15 -26.38
CA GLN A 246 -7.16 -5.22 -26.70
C GLN A 246 -6.61 -5.94 -25.47
N ARG A 247 -6.79 -5.36 -24.28
CA ARG A 247 -6.14 -5.82 -23.06
C ARG A 247 -6.87 -5.33 -21.82
N PHE A 248 -6.70 -6.04 -20.72
CA PHE A 248 -6.88 -5.49 -19.38
C PHE A 248 -5.64 -4.70 -18.96
N LYS A 249 -5.85 -3.57 -18.30
CA LYS A 249 -4.80 -2.81 -17.61
C LYS A 249 -5.03 -2.93 -16.12
N VAL A 250 -4.05 -3.44 -15.39
CA VAL A 250 -4.16 -3.67 -13.95
C VAL A 250 -3.29 -2.66 -13.21
N PHE A 251 -3.90 -2.00 -12.23
CA PHE A 251 -3.22 -1.11 -11.30
C PHE A 251 -3.44 -1.61 -9.89
N VAL A 252 -2.41 -1.52 -9.05
CA VAL A 252 -2.50 -1.82 -7.62
C VAL A 252 -1.87 -0.67 -6.84
N ASN A 253 -2.57 -0.18 -5.82
CA ASN A 253 -2.16 0.94 -4.97
C ASN A 253 -1.78 2.18 -5.79
N GLY A 254 -2.56 2.45 -6.85
CA GLY A 254 -2.36 3.59 -7.76
C GLY A 254 -1.23 3.43 -8.78
N GLN A 255 -0.46 2.35 -8.74
CA GLN A 255 0.63 2.09 -9.69
C GLN A 255 0.22 1.07 -10.75
N HIS A 256 0.64 1.28 -11.99
CA HIS A 256 0.45 0.29 -13.06
C HIS A 256 1.29 -0.95 -12.75
N LEU A 257 0.66 -2.12 -12.80
CA LEU A 257 1.32 -3.39 -12.49
C LEU A 257 1.66 -4.17 -13.76
N PHE A 258 0.66 -4.45 -14.59
CA PHE A 258 0.85 -5.11 -15.88
C PHE A 258 -0.33 -4.86 -16.82
N ASP A 259 -0.12 -5.19 -18.10
CA ASP A 259 -1.17 -5.37 -19.08
C ASP A 259 -1.38 -6.87 -19.33
N PHE A 260 -2.61 -7.29 -19.55
CA PHE A 260 -2.95 -8.65 -19.98
C PHE A 260 -3.75 -8.60 -21.27
N PHE A 261 -3.16 -9.05 -22.38
CA PHE A 261 -3.81 -9.00 -23.69
C PHE A 261 -4.95 -10.00 -23.79
N HIS A 262 -6.07 -9.57 -24.38
CA HIS A 262 -7.27 -10.37 -24.50
C HIS A 262 -6.98 -11.63 -25.33
N ARG A 263 -7.02 -12.79 -24.67
CA ARG A 263 -7.00 -14.10 -25.35
C ARG A 263 -8.40 -14.51 -25.79
N TRP A 264 -9.41 -14.05 -25.04
CA TRP A 264 -10.82 -14.11 -25.40
C TRP A 264 -11.22 -12.84 -26.14
N GLN A 265 -11.36 -12.92 -27.47
CA GLN A 265 -11.61 -11.73 -28.31
C GLN A 265 -12.98 -11.11 -28.07
N SER A 266 -13.98 -11.93 -27.76
CA SER A 266 -15.33 -11.47 -27.40
C SER A 266 -15.39 -11.01 -25.95
N PHE A 267 -14.54 -10.04 -25.55
CA PHE A 267 -14.47 -9.55 -24.17
C PHE A 267 -15.80 -8.99 -23.64
N ASN A 268 -16.75 -8.66 -24.52
CA ASN A 268 -18.11 -8.27 -24.14
C ASN A 268 -18.96 -9.42 -23.57
N GLU A 269 -18.54 -10.68 -23.76
CA GLU A 269 -19.21 -11.84 -23.16
C GLU A 269 -18.75 -12.12 -21.73
N ILE A 270 -17.72 -11.42 -21.26
CA ILE A 270 -17.21 -11.55 -19.90
C ILE A 270 -18.19 -10.85 -18.96
N ASP A 271 -18.88 -11.64 -18.13
CA ASP A 271 -20.06 -11.19 -17.38
C ASP A 271 -20.05 -11.68 -15.93
N MET A 272 -18.96 -12.30 -15.47
CA MET A 272 -18.86 -12.83 -14.11
C MET A 272 -17.49 -12.56 -13.49
N LEU A 273 -17.48 -12.25 -12.20
CA LEU A 273 -16.30 -12.09 -11.36
C LEU A 273 -16.30 -13.16 -10.27
N GLU A 274 -15.18 -13.87 -10.15
CA GLU A 274 -14.91 -14.77 -9.03
C GLU A 274 -13.65 -14.34 -8.26
N ILE A 275 -13.71 -14.38 -6.94
CA ILE A 275 -12.57 -14.11 -6.05
C ILE A 275 -12.48 -15.26 -5.04
N GLU A 276 -11.32 -15.89 -4.97
CA GLU A 276 -11.07 -17.07 -4.14
C GLU A 276 -9.70 -17.01 -3.45
N GLY A 277 -9.47 -17.93 -2.51
CA GLY A 277 -8.22 -18.07 -1.78
C GLY A 277 -8.08 -17.09 -0.61
N ASP A 278 -6.82 -16.82 -0.24
CA ASP A 278 -6.46 -16.12 1.00
C ASP A 278 -6.59 -14.60 0.85
N VAL A 279 -7.84 -14.12 0.90
CA VAL A 279 -8.21 -12.71 0.86
C VAL A 279 -9.43 -12.44 1.73
N SER A 280 -9.43 -11.33 2.48
CA SER A 280 -10.53 -10.93 3.35
C SER A 280 -10.90 -9.47 3.14
N ASP A 281 -11.99 -9.03 3.78
CA ASP A 281 -12.47 -7.65 3.74
C ASP A 281 -12.64 -7.10 2.31
N ILE A 282 -13.09 -7.95 1.38
CA ILE A 282 -13.19 -7.56 -0.02
C ILE A 282 -14.36 -6.61 -0.23
N SER A 283 -14.12 -5.51 -0.95
CA SER A 283 -15.15 -4.62 -1.47
C SER A 283 -14.95 -4.45 -2.97
N ILE A 284 -16.06 -4.39 -3.72
CA ILE A 284 -16.06 -4.43 -5.18
C ILE A 284 -16.93 -3.29 -5.71
N ARG A 285 -16.40 -2.51 -6.66
CA ARG A 285 -17.09 -1.39 -7.31
C ARG A 285 -16.91 -1.40 -8.83
#